data_AF-A0A2A2TLY1-F1
#
_entry.id   AF-A0A2A2TLY1-F1
#
_cell.length_a   1.000
_cell.length_b   1.000
_cell.length_c   1.000
_cell.angle_alpha   90.00
_cell.angle_beta   90.00
_cell.angle_gamma   90.00
#
_symmetry.space_group_name_H-M   'P 1'
#
loop_
_entity.id
_entity.type
_entity.pdbx_description
1 polymer ?
#
loop_
_entity_poly.entity_id
_entity_poly.type
_entity_poly.pdbx_seq_one_letter_code
_entity_poly.pdbx_strand_id
1 'polypeptide(L)'
;MKDLWKQWLIAEWSHTLLLKTLDIVLVLALTYMMLVLINERRTLWMVRGFIILMLASALSHQWGLELLNFVLEKLVIGCAVAMAVALQSEFRRFLERLGRGEFRQMFQPSSLTLPKSDSTIDEIVEAIKELSKNRIGALLIIETTGPIDERDFSVPGVKLNAEVSKELIQTIFQPKTLLHDGATLVRGSRIIASGIILPLSGRTASRQLGTRHRAAMGITERVENCICVVVSEETGSISLAERGTLNRPLTIAKLKDLLEEMFSPNVDREAVAPGLLSLGRQIRSKALFMVSRLLGLPSTASRNKK
;
A
#
# COMPACT_ATOMS: atom_id res chain seq x y z
N MET A 1 -3.20 -52.26 35.94
CA MET A 1 -3.78 -52.46 34.58
C MET A 1 -4.67 -51.31 34.11
N LYS A 2 -5.42 -50.60 34.98
CA LYS A 2 -6.32 -49.50 34.54
C LYS A 2 -5.60 -48.19 34.15
N ASP A 3 -4.37 -47.97 34.62
CA ASP A 3 -3.63 -46.73 34.33
C ASP A 3 -2.93 -46.72 32.97
N LEU A 4 -2.60 -47.89 32.40
CA LEU A 4 -1.98 -48.01 31.08
C LEU A 4 -2.95 -47.65 29.94
N TRP A 5 -4.24 -47.96 30.12
CA TRP A 5 -5.29 -47.61 29.13
C TRP A 5 -5.56 -46.11 29.07
N LYS A 6 -5.50 -45.40 30.22
CA LYS A 6 -5.62 -43.94 30.25
C LYS A 6 -4.43 -43.26 29.55
N GLN A 7 -3.22 -43.78 29.74
CA GLN A 7 -2.02 -43.21 29.15
C GLN A 7 -1.99 -43.37 27.61
N TRP A 8 -2.51 -44.48 27.10
CA TRP A 8 -2.62 -44.74 25.66
C TRP A 8 -3.69 -43.86 24.98
N LEU A 9 -4.87 -43.71 25.59
CA LEU A 9 -5.96 -42.85 25.08
C LEU A 9 -5.60 -41.35 25.06
N ILE A 10 -4.81 -40.87 26.03
CA ILE A 10 -4.39 -39.46 26.08
C ILE A 10 -3.30 -39.18 25.03
N ALA A 11 -2.41 -40.15 24.77
CA ALA A 11 -1.36 -40.01 23.76
C ALA A 11 -1.96 -39.91 22.34
N GLU A 12 -2.89 -40.80 21.99
CA GLU A 12 -3.55 -40.81 20.67
C GLU A 12 -4.41 -39.56 20.40
N TRP A 13 -5.06 -39.04 21.45
CA TRP A 13 -5.84 -37.80 21.36
C TRP A 13 -4.95 -36.56 21.21
N SER A 14 -3.78 -36.55 21.85
CA SER A 14 -2.83 -35.42 21.75
C SER A 14 -2.23 -35.28 20.36
N HIS A 15 -1.89 -36.40 19.69
CA HIS A 15 -1.35 -36.38 18.33
C HIS A 15 -2.39 -35.94 17.30
N THR A 16 -3.64 -36.42 17.44
CA THR A 16 -4.72 -36.02 16.53
C THR A 16 -5.15 -34.58 16.73
N LEU A 17 -5.15 -34.07 17.96
CA LEU A 17 -5.37 -32.65 18.24
C LEU A 17 -4.24 -31.78 17.74
N LEU A 18 -2.97 -32.17 17.95
CA LEU A 18 -1.81 -31.43 17.44
C LEU A 18 -1.85 -31.33 15.91
N LEU A 19 -2.14 -32.43 15.22
CA LEU A 19 -2.29 -32.43 13.77
C LEU A 19 -3.45 -31.55 13.30
N LYS A 20 -4.61 -31.58 13.97
CA LYS A 20 -5.75 -30.69 13.65
C LYS A 20 -5.44 -29.21 13.91
N THR A 21 -4.76 -28.89 15.01
CA THR A 21 -4.35 -27.51 15.31
C THR A 21 -3.28 -27.03 14.33
N LEU A 22 -2.34 -27.89 13.95
CA LEU A 22 -1.32 -27.59 12.95
C LEU A 22 -1.96 -27.35 11.59
N ASP A 23 -2.94 -28.18 11.20
CA ASP A 23 -3.68 -28.04 9.96
C ASP A 23 -4.47 -26.72 9.91
N ILE A 24 -5.20 -26.39 10.98
CA ILE A 24 -5.90 -25.10 11.11
C ILE A 24 -4.93 -23.92 11.06
N VAL A 25 -3.80 -23.98 11.77
CA VAL A 25 -2.80 -22.91 11.77
C VAL A 25 -2.16 -22.77 10.39
N LEU A 26 -1.89 -23.88 9.70
CA LEU A 26 -1.31 -23.88 8.36
C LEU A 26 -2.30 -23.32 7.34
N VAL A 27 -3.57 -23.73 7.39
CA VAL A 27 -4.65 -23.17 6.56
C VAL A 27 -4.81 -21.68 6.83
N LEU A 28 -4.79 -21.25 8.10
CA LEU A 28 -4.95 -19.85 8.48
C LEU A 28 -3.74 -19.01 8.08
N ALA A 29 -2.52 -19.54 8.21
CA ALA A 29 -1.29 -18.92 7.73
C ALA A 29 -1.27 -18.83 6.19
N LEU A 30 -1.67 -19.89 5.48
CA LEU A 30 -1.73 -19.93 4.02
C LEU A 30 -2.81 -18.97 3.50
N THR A 31 -3.97 -18.90 4.16
CA THR A 31 -5.03 -17.94 3.86
C THR A 31 -4.57 -16.50 4.13
N TYR A 32 -3.94 -16.24 5.28
CA TYR A 32 -3.38 -14.93 5.62
C TYR A 32 -2.31 -14.49 4.61
N MET A 33 -1.41 -15.40 4.24
CA MET A 33 -0.39 -15.19 3.22
C MET A 33 -1.02 -14.87 1.87
N MET A 34 -2.05 -15.60 1.46
CA MET A 34 -2.79 -15.34 0.22
C MET A 34 -3.45 -13.96 0.24
N LEU A 35 -4.01 -13.54 1.38
CA LEU A 35 -4.61 -12.20 1.55
C LEU A 35 -3.57 -11.09 1.50
N VAL A 36 -2.40 -11.27 2.11
CA VAL A 36 -1.30 -10.27 2.11
C VAL A 36 -0.65 -10.16 0.73
N LEU A 37 -0.58 -11.25 -0.05
CA LEU A 37 -0.05 -11.21 -1.41
C LEU A 37 -0.94 -10.47 -2.41
N ILE A 38 -2.25 -10.39 -2.13
CA ILE A 38 -3.19 -9.60 -2.93
C ILE A 38 -3.03 -8.14 -2.52
N ASN A 39 -2.08 -7.45 -3.14
CA ASN A 39 -1.78 -6.05 -2.87
C ASN A 39 -2.85 -5.08 -3.43
N GLU A 40 -3.81 -5.59 -4.20
CA GLU A 40 -4.82 -4.79 -4.87
C GLU A 40 -6.13 -4.74 -4.09
N ARG A 41 -6.53 -3.54 -3.68
CA ARG A 41 -7.76 -3.33 -2.91
C ARG A 41 -8.96 -3.95 -3.62
N ARG A 42 -9.11 -3.77 -4.94
CA ARG A 42 -10.23 -4.31 -5.73
C ARG A 42 -10.34 -5.83 -5.65
N THR A 43 -9.23 -6.54 -5.75
CA THR A 43 -9.20 -8.01 -5.69
C THR A 43 -9.55 -8.53 -4.28
N LEU A 44 -9.14 -7.81 -3.23
CA LEU A 44 -9.56 -8.10 -1.85
C LEU A 44 -11.08 -7.97 -1.66
N TRP A 45 -11.73 -6.98 -2.27
CA TRP A 45 -13.20 -6.86 -2.22
C TRP A 45 -13.90 -8.04 -2.90
N MET A 46 -13.40 -8.48 -4.06
CA MET A 46 -13.94 -9.64 -4.78
C MET A 46 -13.79 -10.94 -3.98
N VAL A 47 -12.60 -11.18 -3.41
CA VAL A 47 -12.32 -12.37 -2.59
C VAL A 47 -13.16 -12.36 -1.31
N ARG A 48 -13.27 -11.22 -0.61
CA ARG A 48 -14.15 -11.08 0.57
C ARG A 48 -15.61 -11.35 0.22
N GLY A 49 -16.09 -10.81 -0.90
CA GLY A 49 -17.44 -11.07 -1.39
C GLY A 49 -17.69 -12.56 -1.65
N PHE A 50 -16.73 -13.25 -2.26
CA PHE A 50 -16.82 -14.69 -2.50
C PHE A 50 -16.80 -15.52 -1.20
N ILE A 51 -15.97 -15.13 -0.21
CA ILE A 51 -15.96 -15.77 1.12
C ILE A 51 -17.32 -15.59 1.82
N ILE A 52 -17.90 -14.38 1.77
CA ILE A 52 -19.24 -14.11 2.33
C ILE A 52 -20.29 -14.98 1.64
N LEU A 53 -20.22 -15.11 0.31
CA LEU A 53 -21.14 -15.95 -0.46
C LEU A 53 -21.02 -17.44 -0.08
N MET A 54 -19.79 -17.95 0.08
CA MET A 54 -19.52 -19.31 0.56
C MET A 54 -20.09 -19.54 1.97
N LEU A 55 -19.89 -18.58 2.89
CA LEU A 55 -20.46 -18.62 4.24
C LEU A 55 -22.00 -18.63 4.21
N ALA A 56 -22.61 -17.76 3.39
CA ALA A 56 -24.06 -17.72 3.24
C ALA A 56 -24.61 -19.05 2.70
N SER A 57 -23.93 -19.67 1.73
CA SER A 57 -24.29 -20.99 1.21
C SER A 57 -24.20 -22.07 2.29
N ALA A 58 -23.11 -22.09 3.05
CA ALA A 58 -22.92 -23.05 4.15
C ALA A 58 -23.98 -22.90 5.26
N LEU A 59 -24.33 -21.67 5.64
CA LEU A 59 -25.40 -21.39 6.60
C LEU A 59 -26.77 -21.80 6.07
N SER A 60 -27.04 -21.54 4.78
CA SER A 60 -28.28 -21.96 4.11
C SER A 60 -28.43 -23.48 4.11
N HIS A 61 -27.33 -24.21 3.87
CA HIS A 61 -27.30 -25.67 3.94
C HIS A 61 -27.58 -26.17 5.37
N GLN A 62 -26.95 -25.55 6.37
CA GLN A 62 -27.13 -25.92 7.77
C GLN A 62 -28.54 -25.64 8.30
N TRP A 63 -29.23 -24.62 7.78
CA TRP A 63 -30.61 -24.28 8.14
C TRP A 63 -31.68 -24.98 7.28
N GLY A 64 -31.29 -25.81 6.30
CA GLY A 64 -32.23 -26.58 5.50
C GLY A 64 -33.06 -25.74 4.51
N LEU A 65 -32.58 -24.56 4.11
CA LEU A 65 -33.27 -23.69 3.15
C LEU A 65 -33.02 -24.19 1.72
N GLU A 66 -33.81 -25.15 1.25
CA GLU A 66 -33.57 -25.88 -0.01
C GLU A 66 -33.46 -25.00 -1.25
N LEU A 67 -34.43 -24.08 -1.46
CA LEU A 67 -34.43 -23.18 -2.62
C LEU A 67 -33.27 -22.18 -2.58
N LEU A 68 -32.98 -21.63 -1.40
CA LEU A 68 -31.89 -20.68 -1.22
C LEU A 68 -30.54 -21.37 -1.43
N ASN A 69 -30.38 -22.58 -0.89
CA ASN A 69 -29.18 -23.40 -1.08
C ASN A 69 -28.96 -23.71 -2.56
N PHE A 70 -30.00 -24.12 -3.29
CA PHE A 70 -29.91 -24.37 -4.73
C PHE A 70 -29.41 -23.13 -5.50
N VAL A 71 -29.97 -21.95 -5.23
CA VAL A 71 -29.56 -20.70 -5.89
C VAL A 71 -28.13 -20.32 -5.52
N LEU A 72 -27.80 -20.33 -4.22
CA LEU A 72 -26.47 -19.96 -3.72
C LEU A 72 -25.39 -20.91 -4.23
N GLU A 73 -25.64 -22.21 -4.31
CA GLU A 73 -24.70 -23.19 -4.84
C GLU A 73 -24.39 -22.91 -6.32
N LYS A 74 -25.42 -22.66 -7.15
CA LYS A 74 -25.21 -22.29 -8.57
C LYS A 74 -24.47 -20.96 -8.71
N LEU A 75 -24.76 -19.99 -7.84
CA LEU A 75 -24.10 -18.69 -7.82
C LEU A 75 -22.63 -18.83 -7.42
N VAL A 76 -22.32 -19.64 -6.40
CA VAL A 76 -20.94 -19.95 -5.98
C VAL A 76 -20.17 -20.59 -7.14
N ILE A 77 -20.75 -21.56 -7.85
CA ILE A 77 -20.11 -22.19 -9.01
C ILE A 77 -19.82 -21.15 -10.11
N GLY A 78 -20.81 -20.33 -10.47
CA GLY A 78 -20.63 -19.28 -11.49
C GLY A 78 -19.58 -18.23 -11.10
N CYS A 79 -19.63 -17.77 -9.85
CA CYS A 79 -18.65 -16.83 -9.31
C CYS A 79 -17.24 -17.44 -9.23
N ALA A 80 -17.10 -18.72 -8.90
CA ALA A 80 -15.80 -19.40 -8.87
C ALA A 80 -15.16 -19.42 -10.26
N VAL A 81 -15.94 -19.74 -11.31
CA VAL A 81 -15.47 -19.70 -12.70
C VAL A 81 -15.08 -18.30 -13.12
N ALA A 82 -15.94 -17.29 -12.85
CA ALA A 82 -15.65 -15.90 -13.16
C ALA A 82 -14.40 -15.40 -12.41
N MET A 83 -14.22 -15.79 -11.15
CA MET A 83 -13.06 -15.48 -10.33
C MET A 83 -11.79 -16.10 -10.91
N ALA A 84 -11.83 -17.36 -11.35
CA ALA A 84 -10.68 -18.04 -11.95
C ALA A 84 -10.20 -17.33 -13.22
N VAL A 85 -11.13 -16.85 -14.06
CA VAL A 85 -10.81 -16.06 -15.25
C VAL A 85 -10.29 -14.66 -14.88
N ALA A 86 -10.94 -13.98 -13.92
CA ALA A 86 -10.56 -12.63 -13.51
C ALA A 86 -9.20 -12.56 -12.80
N LEU A 87 -8.86 -13.58 -12.01
CA LEU A 87 -7.61 -13.66 -11.23
C LEU A 87 -6.49 -14.38 -11.98
N GLN A 88 -6.66 -14.72 -13.27
CA GLN A 88 -5.65 -15.46 -14.04
C GLN A 88 -4.28 -14.74 -14.03
N SER A 89 -4.26 -13.42 -14.17
CA SER A 89 -3.03 -12.61 -14.12
C SER A 89 -2.39 -12.58 -12.74
N GLU A 90 -3.20 -12.55 -11.68
CA GLU A 90 -2.70 -12.51 -10.28
C GLU A 90 -2.12 -13.86 -9.85
N PHE A 91 -2.77 -14.97 -10.21
CA PHE A 91 -2.23 -16.32 -9.97
C PHE A 91 -0.89 -16.53 -10.66
N ARG A 92 -0.77 -16.06 -11.90
CA ARG A 92 0.51 -16.07 -12.63
C ARG A 92 1.58 -15.27 -11.89
N ARG A 93 1.28 -14.02 -11.52
CA ARG A 93 2.20 -13.16 -10.74
C ARG A 93 2.59 -13.80 -9.40
N PHE A 94 1.64 -14.44 -8.72
CA PHE A 94 1.87 -15.18 -7.48
C PHE A 94 2.88 -16.31 -7.69
N LEU A 95 2.67 -17.16 -8.71
CA LEU A 95 3.57 -18.26 -9.03
C LEU A 95 4.95 -17.77 -9.47
N GLU A 96 5.03 -16.68 -10.23
CA GLU A 96 6.29 -16.05 -10.63
C GLU A 96 7.07 -15.55 -9.39
N ARG A 97 6.39 -14.92 -8.43
CA ARG A 97 7.00 -14.47 -7.15
C ARG A 97 7.43 -15.64 -6.27
N LEU A 98 6.60 -16.68 -6.18
CA LEU A 98 6.90 -17.91 -5.43
C LEU A 98 8.13 -18.61 -6.05
N GLY A 99 8.20 -18.70 -7.39
CA GLY A 99 9.31 -19.32 -8.12
C GLY A 99 10.63 -18.56 -8.04
N ARG A 100 10.60 -17.23 -7.86
CA ARG A 100 11.80 -16.39 -7.69
C ARG A 100 12.40 -16.44 -6.28
N GLY A 101 11.73 -17.07 -5.31
CA GLY A 101 12.22 -17.13 -3.93
C GLY A 101 12.18 -15.79 -3.19
N GLU A 102 11.39 -14.82 -3.68
CA GLU A 102 11.22 -13.48 -3.10
C GLU A 102 10.44 -13.49 -1.77
N PHE A 103 10.14 -14.66 -1.19
CA PHE A 103 9.55 -14.80 0.15
C PHE A 103 10.35 -14.08 1.24
N ARG A 104 11.69 -13.97 1.09
CA ARG A 104 12.53 -13.21 2.03
C ARG A 104 12.24 -11.71 2.05
N GLN A 105 11.76 -11.13 0.96
CA GLN A 105 11.37 -9.71 0.89
C GLN A 105 10.00 -9.43 1.51
N MET A 106 9.21 -10.46 1.82
CA MET A 106 7.89 -10.36 2.47
C MET A 106 7.98 -10.43 4.01
N PHE A 107 9.01 -11.10 4.54
CA PHE A 107 9.32 -11.17 5.97
C PHE A 107 10.33 -10.11 6.43
N GLN A 108 11.07 -9.50 5.50
CA GLN A 108 11.64 -8.20 5.79
C GLN A 108 10.46 -7.23 5.79
N PRO A 109 10.21 -6.49 6.88
CA PRO A 109 9.46 -5.26 6.71
C PRO A 109 10.19 -4.56 5.58
N SER A 110 9.48 -4.18 4.53
CA SER A 110 10.04 -3.31 3.52
C SER A 110 10.58 -2.13 4.31
N SER A 111 11.89 -2.15 4.59
CA SER A 111 12.64 -0.93 4.59
C SER A 111 12.43 -0.50 3.16
N LEU A 112 11.34 0.26 2.95
CA LEU A 112 11.46 1.54 2.32
C LEU A 112 12.81 2.04 2.79
N THR A 113 13.86 1.70 2.04
CA THR A 113 15.02 2.55 1.90
C THR A 113 14.41 3.84 1.38
N LEU A 114 13.87 4.60 2.33
CA LEU A 114 13.65 6.02 2.25
C LEU A 114 14.99 6.50 1.71
N PRO A 115 15.04 6.94 0.45
CA PRO A 115 16.19 7.66 0.00
C PRO A 115 16.36 8.82 0.97
N LYS A 116 17.59 9.29 1.08
CA LYS A 116 17.91 10.65 1.50
C LYS A 116 16.89 11.59 0.82
N SER A 117 15.80 11.93 1.53
CA SER A 117 14.57 12.49 0.92
C SER A 117 14.86 13.81 0.24
N ASP A 118 15.79 14.56 0.81
CA ASP A 118 16.19 15.87 0.34
C ASP A 118 16.80 15.79 -1.06
N SER A 119 17.68 14.83 -1.34
CA SER A 119 18.39 14.82 -2.63
C SER A 119 17.45 14.53 -3.81
N THR A 120 16.50 13.61 -3.69
CA THR A 120 15.59 13.30 -4.80
C THR A 120 14.60 14.43 -5.06
N ILE A 121 14.07 15.04 -4.00
CA ILE A 121 13.15 16.19 -4.14
C ILE A 121 13.89 17.36 -4.76
N ASP A 122 15.12 17.65 -4.33
CA ASP A 122 15.96 18.69 -4.91
C ASP A 122 16.21 18.47 -6.41
N GLU A 123 16.55 17.24 -6.82
CA GLU A 123 16.73 16.89 -8.24
C GLU A 123 15.45 17.12 -9.07
N ILE A 124 14.28 16.74 -8.54
CA ILE A 124 12.98 16.96 -9.21
C ILE A 124 12.68 18.46 -9.30
N VAL A 125 12.83 19.20 -8.20
CA VAL A 125 12.54 20.63 -8.12
C VAL A 125 13.43 21.42 -9.08
N GLU A 126 14.74 21.13 -9.12
CA GLU A 126 15.67 21.81 -10.03
C GLU A 126 15.39 21.45 -11.50
N ALA A 127 15.01 20.20 -11.79
CA ALA A 127 14.56 19.81 -13.13
C ALA A 127 13.31 20.59 -13.57
N ILE A 128 12.29 20.65 -12.71
CA ILE A 128 11.02 21.33 -13.00
C ILE A 128 11.23 22.84 -13.15
N LYS A 129 12.12 23.45 -12.36
CA LYS A 129 12.49 24.85 -12.49
C LYS A 129 13.08 25.18 -13.86
N GLU A 130 14.01 24.36 -14.35
CA GLU A 130 14.62 24.57 -15.66
C GLU A 130 13.61 24.32 -16.81
N LEU A 131 12.78 23.28 -16.70
CA LEU A 131 11.71 23.00 -17.66
C LEU A 131 10.68 24.16 -17.71
N SER A 132 10.30 24.69 -16.55
CA SER A 132 9.40 25.84 -16.43
C SER A 132 9.98 27.10 -17.09
N LYS A 133 11.25 27.41 -16.81
CA LYS A 133 11.96 28.55 -17.39
C LYS A 133 12.04 28.47 -18.91
N ASN A 134 12.29 27.27 -19.44
CA ASN A 134 12.37 27.03 -20.88
C ASN A 134 11.01 26.75 -21.55
N ARG A 135 9.91 26.82 -20.78
CA ARG A 135 8.54 26.49 -21.24
C ARG A 135 8.42 25.13 -21.90
N ILE A 136 9.14 24.15 -21.36
CA ILE A 136 9.06 22.77 -21.81
C ILE A 136 7.96 22.06 -21.01
N GLY A 137 6.97 21.52 -21.72
CA GLY A 137 5.86 20.80 -21.11
C GLY A 137 6.31 19.52 -20.43
N ALA A 138 5.92 19.33 -19.17
CA ALA A 138 6.28 18.16 -18.39
C ALA A 138 5.11 17.63 -17.57
N LEU A 139 5.10 16.32 -17.33
CA LEU A 139 4.09 15.63 -16.55
C LEU A 139 4.74 14.51 -15.74
N LEU A 140 4.99 14.79 -14.46
CA LEU A 140 5.54 13.82 -13.51
C LEU A 140 4.42 13.24 -12.66
N ILE A 141 4.38 11.92 -12.51
CA ILE A 141 3.53 11.20 -11.56
C ILE A 141 4.45 10.70 -10.47
N ILE A 142 4.16 11.04 -9.22
CA ILE A 142 4.95 10.61 -8.06
C ILE A 142 4.04 9.78 -7.14
N GLU A 143 4.49 8.58 -6.82
CA GLU A 143 3.80 7.69 -5.88
C GLU A 143 4.01 8.16 -4.44
N THR A 144 2.95 8.20 -3.62
CA THR A 144 3.05 8.63 -2.23
C THR A 144 3.08 7.46 -1.25
N THR A 145 1.95 6.79 -1.03
CA THR A 145 1.81 5.73 0.00
C THR A 145 1.87 4.31 -0.55
N GLY A 146 1.77 4.11 -1.86
CA GLY A 146 1.78 2.80 -2.48
C GLY A 146 1.95 2.84 -4.00
N PRO A 147 2.23 1.69 -4.63
CA PRO A 147 2.46 1.63 -6.07
C PRO A 147 1.17 1.85 -6.87
N ILE A 148 1.28 2.52 -8.01
CA ILE A 148 0.21 2.65 -9.00
C ILE A 148 0.23 1.42 -9.91
N ASP A 149 -0.95 0.91 -10.28
CA ASP A 149 -1.05 -0.22 -11.20
C ASP A 149 -0.91 0.24 -12.65
N GLU A 150 -0.22 -0.55 -13.48
CA GLU A 150 -0.14 -0.32 -14.92
C GLU A 150 -1.53 -0.29 -15.59
N ARG A 151 -2.54 -0.93 -14.99
CA ARG A 151 -3.94 -0.92 -15.45
C ARG A 151 -4.63 0.44 -15.33
N ASP A 152 -4.15 1.32 -14.46
CA ASP A 152 -4.71 2.66 -14.31
C ASP A 152 -4.25 3.60 -15.44
N PHE A 153 -3.19 3.21 -16.15
CA PHE A 153 -2.68 3.89 -17.34
C PHE A 153 -3.44 3.44 -18.58
N SER A 154 -3.60 4.35 -19.54
CA SER A 154 -4.16 4.00 -20.85
C SER A 154 -3.11 3.27 -21.71
N VAL A 155 -1.84 3.69 -21.61
CA VAL A 155 -0.68 2.99 -22.18
C VAL A 155 0.48 3.04 -21.19
N PRO A 156 1.12 1.90 -20.84
CA PRO A 156 2.12 1.81 -19.77
C PRO A 156 3.49 2.44 -20.07
N GLY A 157 3.73 2.96 -21.29
CA GLY A 157 4.98 3.64 -21.66
C GLY A 157 6.21 2.72 -21.76
N VAL A 158 7.40 3.34 -21.82
CA VAL A 158 8.71 2.68 -21.91
C VAL A 158 9.31 2.54 -20.51
N LYS A 159 9.67 1.31 -20.12
CA LYS A 159 10.30 1.02 -18.82
C LYS A 159 11.76 1.49 -18.81
N LEU A 160 12.14 2.26 -17.80
CA LEU A 160 13.50 2.83 -17.65
C LEU A 160 14.23 2.26 -16.42
N ASN A 161 13.54 2.17 -15.28
CA ASN A 161 14.12 1.76 -13.98
C ASN A 161 15.42 2.49 -13.60
N ALA A 162 15.52 3.78 -13.98
CA ALA A 162 16.70 4.61 -13.78
C ALA A 162 16.63 5.37 -12.44
N GLU A 163 17.78 5.80 -11.92
CA GLU A 163 17.84 6.68 -10.77
C GLU A 163 17.39 8.10 -11.14
N VAL A 164 16.66 8.77 -10.24
CA VAL A 164 16.21 10.14 -10.46
C VAL A 164 17.41 11.08 -10.46
N SER A 165 17.54 11.83 -11.55
CA SER A 165 18.50 12.92 -11.71
C SER A 165 17.85 14.03 -12.52
N LYS A 166 18.25 15.28 -12.27
CA LYS A 166 17.73 16.43 -13.02
C LYS A 166 18.01 16.31 -14.51
N GLU A 167 19.19 15.82 -14.90
CA GLU A 167 19.59 15.67 -16.30
C GLU A 167 18.69 14.66 -17.01
N LEU A 168 18.33 13.56 -16.34
CA LEU A 168 17.45 12.55 -16.92
C LEU A 168 16.02 13.07 -17.10
N ILE A 169 15.47 13.75 -16.09
CA ILE A 169 14.12 14.34 -16.18
C ILE A 169 14.09 15.37 -17.32
N GLN A 170 15.07 16.27 -17.38
CA GLN A 170 15.16 17.27 -18.45
C GLN A 170 15.28 16.61 -19.84
N THR A 171 16.09 15.56 -19.97
CA THR A 171 16.26 14.82 -21.23
C THR A 171 14.98 14.13 -21.67
N ILE A 172 14.24 13.54 -20.73
CA ILE A 172 12.96 12.87 -21.01
C ILE A 172 11.95 13.85 -21.61
N PHE A 173 11.81 15.04 -21.04
CA PHE A 173 10.82 16.03 -21.49
C PHE A 173 11.31 16.94 -22.61
N GLN A 174 12.56 16.77 -23.07
CA GLN A 174 13.08 17.54 -24.18
C GLN A 174 12.18 17.35 -25.42
N PRO A 175 11.71 18.44 -26.05
CA PRO A 175 10.86 18.34 -27.23
C PRO A 175 11.52 17.51 -28.34
N LYS A 176 10.70 16.77 -29.11
CA LYS A 176 11.13 15.90 -30.23
C LYS A 176 11.80 14.58 -29.84
N THR A 177 11.93 14.25 -28.57
CA THR A 177 12.32 12.90 -28.15
C THR A 177 11.14 11.94 -28.27
N LEU A 178 11.34 10.62 -28.22
CA LEU A 178 10.20 9.68 -28.20
C LEU A 178 9.52 9.60 -26.82
N LEU A 179 10.17 10.10 -25.75
CA LEU A 179 9.71 9.94 -24.38
C LEU A 179 9.00 11.18 -23.80
N HIS A 180 9.13 12.35 -24.44
CA HIS A 180 8.51 13.60 -23.95
C HIS A 180 6.99 13.65 -24.08
N ASP A 181 6.42 12.79 -24.94
CA ASP A 181 4.98 12.73 -25.16
C ASP A 181 4.36 11.72 -24.19
N GLY A 182 3.83 12.25 -23.09
CA GLY A 182 3.22 11.45 -22.02
C GLY A 182 3.74 11.85 -20.64
N ALA A 183 3.47 10.97 -19.68
CA ALA A 183 3.85 11.13 -18.29
C ALA A 183 5.05 10.25 -17.91
N THR A 184 5.77 10.69 -16.88
CA THR A 184 6.89 9.94 -16.28
C THR A 184 6.52 9.51 -14.87
N LEU A 185 6.63 8.21 -14.57
CA LEU A 185 6.33 7.65 -13.27
C LEU A 185 7.59 7.57 -12.39
N VAL A 186 7.52 8.22 -11.22
CA VAL A 186 8.56 8.25 -10.21
C VAL A 186 8.09 7.50 -8.96
N ARG A 187 8.92 6.55 -8.51
CA ARG A 187 8.70 5.74 -7.31
C ARG A 187 9.93 5.87 -6.40
N GLY A 188 9.78 6.58 -5.29
CA GLY A 188 10.91 6.88 -4.41
C GLY A 188 12.01 7.61 -5.19
N SER A 189 13.23 7.05 -5.21
CA SER A 189 14.39 7.60 -5.92
C SER A 189 14.55 7.10 -7.37
N ARG A 190 13.55 6.42 -7.95
CA ARG A 190 13.67 5.84 -9.30
C ARG A 190 12.57 6.30 -10.25
N ILE A 191 12.96 6.51 -11.51
CA ILE A 191 12.05 6.65 -12.65
C ILE A 191 11.74 5.26 -13.18
N ILE A 192 10.49 4.82 -13.01
CA ILE A 192 10.05 3.47 -13.41
C ILE A 192 9.82 3.41 -14.91
N ALA A 193 9.05 4.35 -15.45
CA ALA A 193 8.72 4.42 -16.87
C ALA A 193 8.44 5.85 -17.32
N SER A 194 8.56 6.10 -18.63
CA SER A 194 8.21 7.37 -19.27
C SER A 194 7.43 7.17 -20.55
N GLY A 195 6.80 8.23 -21.07
CA GLY A 195 5.89 8.15 -22.22
C GLY A 195 4.59 7.41 -21.87
N ILE A 196 4.16 7.49 -20.62
CA ILE A 196 2.93 6.85 -20.14
C ILE A 196 1.74 7.70 -20.59
N ILE A 197 0.76 7.09 -21.26
CA ILE A 197 -0.47 7.79 -21.63
C ILE A 197 -1.48 7.60 -20.51
N LEU A 198 -1.94 8.73 -19.96
CA LEU A 198 -2.88 8.77 -18.85
C LEU A 198 -4.31 9.02 -19.31
N PRO A 199 -5.30 8.55 -18.53
CA PRO A 199 -6.69 8.93 -18.75
C PRO A 199 -6.90 10.43 -18.53
N LEU A 200 -7.74 11.04 -19.36
CA LEU A 200 -8.10 12.46 -19.23
C LEU A 200 -9.32 12.64 -18.33
N SER A 201 -9.30 13.64 -17.44
CA SER A 201 -10.49 14.04 -16.68
C SER A 201 -11.59 14.59 -17.60
N GLY A 202 -12.84 14.27 -17.26
CA GLY A 202 -14.05 14.74 -17.94
C GLY A 202 -14.70 15.99 -17.31
N ARG A 203 -14.14 16.54 -16.22
CA ARG A 203 -14.76 17.67 -15.49
C ARG A 203 -14.75 18.96 -16.30
N THR A 204 -15.83 19.74 -16.28
CA THR A 204 -16.02 20.95 -17.12
C THR A 204 -15.03 22.09 -16.87
N ALA A 205 -14.42 22.16 -15.68
CA ALA A 205 -13.33 23.10 -15.36
C ALA A 205 -12.06 22.91 -16.22
N SER A 206 -12.04 21.85 -17.05
CA SER A 206 -10.93 21.48 -17.93
C SER A 206 -10.94 22.10 -19.33
N ARG A 207 -11.95 22.89 -19.72
CA ARG A 207 -12.01 23.44 -21.09
C ARG A 207 -10.88 24.42 -21.44
N GLN A 208 -10.30 25.08 -20.45
CA GLN A 208 -9.13 25.96 -20.60
C GLN A 208 -7.81 25.25 -20.25
N LEU A 209 -7.84 23.94 -19.96
CA LEU A 209 -6.68 23.16 -19.55
C LEU A 209 -6.13 22.37 -20.74
N GLY A 210 -4.82 22.48 -20.96
CA GLY A 210 -4.10 21.60 -21.90
C GLY A 210 -4.21 20.12 -21.52
N THR A 211 -3.89 19.25 -22.47
CA THR A 211 -4.00 17.79 -22.33
C THR A 211 -3.23 17.23 -21.15
N ARG A 212 -2.01 17.72 -20.86
CA ARG A 212 -1.20 17.29 -19.69
C ARG A 212 -1.87 17.59 -18.35
N HIS A 213 -2.52 18.75 -18.21
CA HIS A 213 -3.25 19.09 -17.00
C HIS A 213 -4.48 18.18 -16.81
N ARG A 214 -5.19 17.89 -17.91
CA ARG A 214 -6.33 16.96 -17.89
C ARG A 214 -5.92 15.53 -17.56
N ALA A 215 -4.77 15.10 -18.06
CA ALA A 215 -4.16 13.82 -17.75
C ALA A 215 -3.78 13.72 -16.26
N ALA A 216 -3.13 14.75 -15.71
CA ALA A 216 -2.79 14.82 -14.29
C ALA A 216 -4.02 14.75 -13.38
N MET A 217 -5.09 15.46 -13.72
CA MET A 217 -6.36 15.35 -12.99
C MET A 217 -6.99 13.96 -13.16
N GLY A 218 -7.00 13.41 -14.37
CA GLY A 218 -7.66 12.13 -14.64
C GLY A 218 -7.03 10.95 -13.92
N ILE A 219 -5.69 10.92 -13.78
CA ILE A 219 -5.04 9.87 -12.99
C ILE A 219 -5.27 10.06 -11.48
N THR A 220 -5.18 11.29 -10.98
CA THR A 220 -5.36 11.59 -9.55
C THR A 220 -6.83 11.50 -9.10
N GLU A 221 -7.79 11.48 -10.02
CA GLU A 221 -9.19 11.13 -9.76
C GLU A 221 -9.39 9.63 -9.53
N ARG A 222 -8.60 8.79 -10.22
CA ARG A 222 -8.70 7.32 -10.15
C ARG A 222 -7.86 6.73 -9.04
N VAL A 223 -6.73 7.36 -8.75
CA VAL A 223 -5.69 6.86 -7.87
C VAL A 223 -5.42 7.89 -6.77
N GLU A 224 -5.71 7.51 -5.52
CA GLU A 224 -5.58 8.40 -4.35
C GLU A 224 -4.12 8.54 -3.87
N ASN A 225 -3.30 7.54 -4.14
CA ASN A 225 -1.91 7.41 -3.69
C ASN A 225 -0.90 7.97 -4.70
N CYS A 226 -1.28 8.98 -5.47
CA CYS A 226 -0.38 9.65 -6.39
C CYS A 226 -0.61 11.16 -6.43
N ILE A 227 0.46 11.87 -6.75
CA ILE A 227 0.44 13.30 -7.02
C ILE A 227 1.09 13.55 -8.36
N CYS A 228 0.61 14.56 -9.08
CA CYS A 228 1.12 14.87 -10.41
C CYS A 228 1.64 16.30 -10.48
N VAL A 229 2.89 16.47 -10.89
CA VAL A 229 3.50 17.77 -11.17
C VAL A 229 3.41 18.04 -12.65
N VAL A 230 2.85 19.18 -13.03
CA VAL A 230 2.64 19.58 -14.43
C VAL A 230 3.36 20.89 -14.70
N VAL A 231 4.09 20.96 -15.80
CA VAL A 231 4.63 22.20 -16.36
C VAL A 231 3.91 22.49 -17.67
N SER A 232 3.35 23.70 -17.78
CA SER A 232 2.67 24.15 -19.00
C SER A 232 3.68 24.48 -20.10
N GLU A 233 3.50 23.93 -21.29
CA GLU A 233 4.30 24.27 -22.47
C GLU A 233 3.97 25.66 -23.04
N GLU A 234 2.77 26.18 -22.77
CA GLU A 234 2.34 27.49 -23.27
C GLU A 234 2.88 28.63 -22.40
N THR A 235 2.77 28.46 -21.07
CA THR A 235 3.00 29.53 -20.09
C THR A 235 4.23 29.29 -19.22
N GLY A 236 4.79 28.07 -19.20
CA GLY A 236 5.80 27.67 -18.22
C GLY A 236 5.27 27.52 -16.79
N SER A 237 3.97 27.72 -16.54
CA SER A 237 3.42 27.67 -15.18
C SER A 237 3.45 26.25 -14.61
N ILE A 238 3.84 26.15 -13.35
CA ILE A 238 3.87 24.90 -12.59
C ILE A 238 2.52 24.70 -11.89
N SER A 239 1.99 23.49 -11.97
CA SER A 239 0.76 23.07 -11.29
C SER A 239 0.97 21.74 -10.59
N LEU A 240 0.27 21.52 -9.47
CA LEU A 240 0.23 20.24 -8.78
C LEU A 240 -1.20 19.71 -8.80
N ALA A 241 -1.40 18.49 -9.27
CA ALA A 241 -2.67 17.80 -9.17
C ALA A 241 -2.64 16.76 -8.05
N GLU A 242 -3.69 16.76 -7.23
CA GLU A 242 -3.91 15.79 -6.16
C GLU A 242 -5.43 15.57 -6.02
N ARG A 243 -5.86 14.31 -5.91
CA ARG A 243 -7.27 13.91 -5.71
C ARG A 243 -8.23 14.57 -6.71
N GLY A 244 -7.81 14.70 -7.97
CA GLY A 244 -8.60 15.32 -9.03
C GLY A 244 -8.78 16.84 -8.92
N THR A 245 -8.05 17.49 -8.02
CA THR A 245 -7.96 18.95 -7.93
C THR A 245 -6.61 19.42 -8.47
N LEU A 246 -6.59 20.60 -9.10
CA LEU A 246 -5.38 21.16 -9.69
C LEU A 246 -5.05 22.49 -8.99
N ASN A 247 -3.95 22.49 -8.25
CA ASN A 247 -3.43 23.65 -7.54
C ASN A 247 -2.48 24.42 -8.46
N ARG A 248 -2.85 25.64 -8.85
CA ARG A 248 -2.13 26.45 -9.84
C ARG A 248 -2.38 27.97 -9.67
N PRO A 249 -1.45 28.82 -10.11
CA PRO A 249 -0.04 28.52 -10.39
C PRO A 249 0.75 28.35 -9.08
N LEU A 250 1.77 27.49 -9.09
CA LEU A 250 2.67 27.29 -7.95
C LEU A 250 4.03 27.92 -8.22
N THR A 251 4.64 28.46 -7.17
CA THR A 251 6.06 28.85 -7.17
C THR A 251 6.93 27.63 -6.91
N ILE A 252 8.18 27.69 -7.35
CA ILE A 252 9.16 26.60 -7.14
C ILE A 252 9.38 26.33 -5.64
N ALA A 253 9.46 27.39 -4.81
CA ALA A 253 9.56 27.25 -3.36
C ALA A 253 8.35 26.50 -2.78
N LYS A 254 7.13 26.91 -3.17
CA LYS A 254 5.90 26.24 -2.70
C LYS A 254 5.78 24.81 -3.19
N LEU A 255 6.26 24.50 -4.41
CA LEU A 255 6.34 23.12 -4.90
C LEU A 255 7.26 22.29 -4.01
N LYS A 256 8.45 22.82 -3.68
CA LYS A 256 9.41 22.15 -2.80
C LYS A 256 8.80 21.87 -1.42
N ASP A 257 8.20 22.88 -0.79
CA ASP A 257 7.55 22.74 0.51
C ASP A 257 6.46 21.66 0.48
N LEU A 258 5.61 21.65 -0.56
CA LEU A 258 4.54 20.65 -0.71
C LEU A 258 5.10 19.24 -0.92
N LEU A 259 6.18 19.08 -1.69
CA LEU A 259 6.82 17.77 -1.88
C LEU A 259 7.46 17.31 -0.57
N GLU A 260 8.18 18.18 0.14
CA GLU A 260 8.78 17.86 1.43
C GLU A 260 7.72 17.48 2.47
N GLU A 261 6.59 18.19 2.56
CA GLU A 261 5.50 17.85 3.48
C GLU A 261 4.91 16.47 3.21
N MET A 262 4.78 16.09 1.93
CA MET A 262 4.21 14.80 1.55
C MET A 262 5.18 13.62 1.68
N PHE A 263 6.48 13.85 1.50
CA PHE A 263 7.51 12.81 1.53
C PHE A 263 8.32 12.77 2.83
N SER A 264 8.17 13.76 3.71
CA SER A 264 8.75 13.71 5.04
C SER A 264 8.19 12.48 5.78
N PRO A 265 9.06 11.66 6.38
CA PRO A 265 8.58 10.62 7.27
C PRO A 265 7.81 11.33 8.38
N ASN A 266 6.55 10.94 8.58
CA ASN A 266 5.69 11.26 9.72
C ASN A 266 6.52 11.66 10.97
N VAL A 267 6.89 12.93 11.07
CA VAL A 267 7.18 13.59 12.34
C VAL A 267 5.84 14.21 12.67
N ASP A 268 5.08 13.41 13.39
CA ASP A 268 3.89 13.84 14.13
C ASP A 268 2.89 14.65 13.28
N ARG A 269 2.12 13.93 12.45
CA ARG A 269 0.68 14.17 12.56
C ARG A 269 0.31 13.84 14.00
N GLU A 270 0.31 14.86 14.86
CA GLU A 270 -0.43 14.90 16.11
C GLU A 270 -1.90 14.58 15.77
N ALA A 271 -2.17 13.29 15.61
CA ALA A 271 -3.43 12.74 16.00
C ALA A 271 -3.53 13.06 17.48
N VAL A 272 -4.30 14.11 17.76
CA VAL A 272 -4.95 14.33 19.06
C VAL A 272 -5.77 13.07 19.35
N ALA A 273 -5.11 12.04 19.84
CA ALA A 273 -5.71 10.92 20.54
C ALA A 273 -5.46 11.16 22.02
N PRO A 274 -6.51 11.26 22.86
CA PRO A 274 -6.32 11.38 24.29
C PRO A 274 -5.60 10.11 24.79
N GLY A 275 -4.57 10.32 25.59
CA GLY A 275 -3.64 9.28 26.02
C GLY A 275 -4.32 8.11 26.74
N LEU A 276 -4.33 6.95 26.10
CA LEU A 276 -4.62 5.65 26.72
C LEU A 276 -3.35 4.80 26.94
N LEU A 277 -2.19 5.24 26.44
CA LEU A 277 -0.91 4.53 26.59
C LEU A 277 -0.01 5.06 27.73
N SER A 278 -0.35 6.20 28.35
CA SER A 278 0.33 6.68 29.57
C SER A 278 -0.21 6.02 30.86
N LEU A 279 -1.40 5.41 30.81
CA LEU A 279 -1.99 4.66 31.93
C LEU A 279 -1.29 3.32 32.20
N GLY A 280 -0.71 2.68 31.17
CA GLY A 280 -0.05 1.37 31.30
C GLY A 280 1.24 1.39 32.14
N ARG A 281 1.96 2.53 32.18
CA ARG A 281 3.18 2.66 33.01
C ARG A 281 2.88 2.95 34.47
N GLN A 282 1.78 3.64 34.79
CA GLN A 282 1.40 3.90 36.19
C GLN A 282 0.74 2.70 36.87
N ILE A 283 0.06 1.82 36.11
CA ILE A 283 -0.54 0.61 36.69
C ILE A 283 0.53 -0.42 37.05
N ARG A 284 1.63 -0.51 36.28
CA ARG A 284 2.74 -1.44 36.58
C ARG A 284 3.51 -1.06 37.85
N SER A 285 3.65 0.22 38.17
CA SER A 285 4.33 0.66 39.39
C SER A 285 3.45 0.52 40.65
N LYS A 286 2.13 0.68 40.54
CA LYS A 286 1.19 0.40 41.65
C LYS A 286 0.99 -1.10 41.88
N ALA A 287 0.97 -1.93 40.84
CA ALA A 287 0.83 -3.38 40.99
C ALA A 287 2.05 -4.01 41.69
N LEU A 288 3.27 -3.56 41.38
CA LEU A 288 4.49 -4.04 42.03
C LEU A 288 4.57 -3.66 43.52
N PHE A 289 4.06 -2.47 43.88
CA PHE A 289 4.01 -2.02 45.27
C PHE A 289 2.91 -2.74 46.10
N MET A 290 1.85 -3.21 45.44
CA MET A 290 0.79 -3.98 46.10
C MET A 290 1.22 -5.44 46.29
N VAL A 291 1.97 -6.02 45.35
CA VAL A 291 2.54 -7.38 45.46
C VAL A 291 3.62 -7.47 46.53
N SER A 292 4.45 -6.44 46.72
CA SER A 292 5.46 -6.43 47.80
C SER A 292 4.85 -6.32 49.20
N ARG A 293 3.63 -5.77 49.32
CA ARG A 293 2.87 -5.70 50.57
C ARG A 293 2.17 -7.02 50.91
N LEU A 294 1.89 -7.85 49.91
CA LEU A 294 1.29 -9.18 50.07
C LEU A 294 2.32 -10.27 50.41
N LEU A 295 3.59 -10.08 50.02
CA LEU A 295 4.65 -11.08 50.17
C LEU A 295 5.55 -10.95 51.42
N GLY A 296 5.24 -10.05 52.35
CA GLY A 296 5.76 -10.09 53.73
C GLY A 296 7.26 -10.37 53.88
N LEU A 297 8.13 -9.61 53.21
CA LEU A 297 9.58 -9.71 53.39
C LEU A 297 10.10 -8.60 54.31
N PRO A 298 10.94 -8.91 55.32
CA PRO A 298 11.33 -7.95 56.34
C PRO A 298 12.37 -6.96 55.82
N SER A 299 12.13 -5.68 56.11
CA SER A 299 13.09 -4.59 55.97
C SER A 299 14.20 -4.73 57.00
N THR A 300 15.40 -5.14 56.57
CA THR A 300 16.61 -5.02 57.38
C THR A 300 17.13 -3.58 57.32
N ALA A 301 16.75 -2.80 58.33
CA ALA A 301 17.43 -1.58 58.72
C ALA A 301 18.72 -1.89 59.52
N SER A 302 19.61 -0.89 59.62
CA SER A 302 20.88 -0.85 60.41
C SER A 302 22.11 -1.28 59.60
N ARG A 303 23.25 -0.57 59.53
CA ARG A 303 24.02 0.31 60.44
C ARG A 303 25.14 0.94 59.56
N ASN A 304 25.84 2.05 59.80
CA ASN A 304 26.00 2.94 60.94
C ASN A 304 26.68 4.24 60.43
N LYS A 305 26.45 5.37 61.10
CA LYS A 305 27.38 6.51 61.11
C LYS A 305 27.47 7.09 62.52
N LYS A 306 28.25 6.44 63.37
CA LYS A 306 29.14 6.97 64.42
C LYS A 306 29.79 5.80 65.14
#